data_AF-A0A261CF70-F1
#
_entry.id   AF-A0A261CF70-F1
#
_cell.length_a   1.000
_cell.length_b   1.000
_cell.length_c   1.000
_cell.angle_alpha   90.00
_cell.angle_beta   90.00
_cell.angle_gamma   90.00
#
_symmetry.space_group_name_H-M   'P 1'
#
loop_
_entity.id
_entity.type
_entity.pdbx_description
1 polymer ?
#
loop_
_entity_poly.entity_id
_entity_poly.type
_entity_poly.pdbx_seq_one_letter_code
_entity_poly.pdbx_strand_id
1 'polypeptide(L)'
;MQINILNVFFLLPFVHILLFLNVHAAPPNGSFYWTDREILCTNYDINRTRCVLNHPQLGPEQNPECFDEVDENGAKLKTYCALGCEESLEAQLVKKIPSNSPSCVQHYTYNLERKRQDWFLWRNGTCLDSSIRFHLICGTPTNPKVFYRENEQLFLYEDAEN
;
A
#
# COMPACT_ATOMS: atom_id res chain seq x y z
N MET A 1 39.47 -48.03 -25.58
CA MET A 1 38.26 -47.86 -24.75
C MET A 1 38.14 -46.37 -24.42
N GLN A 2 37.38 -45.63 -25.23
CA GLN A 2 37.22 -44.17 -25.10
C GLN A 2 36.25 -43.86 -23.96
N ILE A 3 36.70 -43.07 -22.99
CA ILE A 3 35.87 -42.55 -21.89
C ILE A 3 35.22 -41.26 -22.40
N ASN A 4 33.89 -41.29 -22.56
CA ASN A 4 33.07 -40.19 -23.08
C ASN A 4 33.02 -39.00 -22.10
N ILE A 5 33.54 -37.85 -22.52
CA ILE A 5 33.58 -36.56 -21.80
C ILE A 5 32.27 -35.79 -22.02
N LEU A 6 31.12 -36.45 -21.86
CA LEU A 6 29.82 -35.88 -22.26
C LEU A 6 28.80 -35.83 -21.11
N ASN A 7 29.26 -35.56 -19.88
CA ASN A 7 28.37 -35.54 -18.71
C ASN A 7 28.66 -34.44 -17.67
N VAL A 8 29.48 -33.44 -17.99
CA VAL A 8 29.82 -32.37 -17.01
C VAL A 8 29.06 -31.06 -17.27
N PHE A 9 28.40 -30.91 -18.43
CA PHE A 9 27.77 -29.64 -18.81
C PHE A 9 26.30 -29.45 -18.39
N PHE A 10 25.64 -30.48 -17.84
CA PHE A 10 24.21 -30.43 -17.52
C PHE A 10 23.85 -29.96 -16.11
N LEU A 11 24.83 -29.74 -15.22
CA LEU A 11 24.58 -29.39 -13.81
C LEU A 11 24.65 -27.89 -13.49
N LEU A 12 25.16 -27.05 -14.41
CA LEU A 12 25.31 -25.61 -14.18
C LEU A 12 24.01 -24.78 -14.25
N PRO A 13 22.99 -25.06 -15.10
CA PRO A 13 21.81 -24.20 -15.16
C PRO A 13 20.83 -24.44 -14.00
N PHE A 14 20.90 -25.59 -13.33
CA PHE A 14 20.01 -25.92 -12.21
C PHE A 14 20.37 -25.18 -10.92
N VAL A 15 21.66 -24.84 -10.72
CA VAL A 15 22.14 -24.14 -9.53
C VAL A 15 21.70 -22.68 -9.51
N HIS A 16 21.51 -22.04 -10.67
CA HIS A 16 21.02 -20.67 -10.75
C HIS A 16 19.51 -20.54 -10.54
N ILE A 17 18.73 -21.60 -10.81
CA ILE A 17 17.27 -21.60 -10.60
C ILE A 17 16.92 -21.63 -9.10
N LEU A 18 17.75 -22.27 -8.27
CA LEU A 18 17.53 -22.32 -6.81
C LEU A 18 17.83 -21.01 -6.09
N LEU A 19 18.63 -20.11 -6.68
CA LEU A 19 18.97 -18.80 -6.10
C LEU A 19 17.85 -17.74 -6.26
N PHE A 20 16.84 -18.01 -7.10
CA PHE A 20 15.67 -17.13 -7.29
C PHE A 20 14.41 -17.61 -6.56
N LEU A 21 14.53 -18.58 -5.65
CA LEU A 21 13.43 -18.85 -4.71
C LEU A 21 13.30 -17.63 -3.80
N ASN A 22 12.39 -16.75 -4.21
CA ASN A 22 11.97 -15.55 -3.50
C ASN A 22 11.98 -15.81 -2.00
N VAL A 23 12.90 -15.14 -1.30
CA VAL A 23 12.87 -15.02 0.16
C VAL A 23 11.64 -14.17 0.49
N HIS A 24 10.46 -14.75 0.41
CA HIS A 24 9.31 -14.21 1.13
C HIS A 24 9.56 -14.58 2.58
N ALA A 25 9.95 -13.57 3.37
CA ALA A 25 10.03 -13.72 4.82
C ALA A 25 8.72 -14.32 5.32
N ALA A 26 8.81 -15.35 6.17
CA ALA A 26 7.63 -15.92 6.80
C ALA A 26 6.87 -14.80 7.55
N PRO A 27 5.53 -14.83 7.56
CA PRO A 27 4.77 -13.85 8.32
C PRO A 27 5.22 -13.88 9.79
N PRO A 28 5.35 -12.72 10.45
CA PRO A 28 5.82 -12.66 11.82
C PRO A 28 4.85 -13.40 12.76
N ASN A 29 5.42 -14.15 13.71
CA ASN A 29 4.65 -14.84 14.73
C ASN A 29 4.20 -13.83 15.81
N GLY A 30 2.89 -13.56 15.91
CA GLY A 30 2.34 -12.65 16.93
C GLY A 30 0.95 -12.11 16.59
N SER A 31 0.36 -11.33 17.51
CA SER A 31 -0.86 -10.56 17.24
C SER A 31 -0.52 -9.24 16.54
N PHE A 32 -1.29 -8.87 15.52
CA PHE A 32 -1.14 -7.60 14.83
C PHE A 32 -1.65 -6.44 15.69
N TYR A 33 -0.96 -5.30 15.61
CA TYR A 33 -1.42 -4.02 16.12
C TYR A 33 -2.12 -3.27 15.00
N TRP A 34 -3.41 -3.00 15.19
CA TRP A 34 -4.25 -2.35 14.19
C TRP A 34 -4.41 -0.87 14.50
N THR A 35 -4.30 -0.04 13.48
CA THR A 35 -4.59 1.40 13.57
C THR A 35 -5.60 1.81 12.50
N ASP A 36 -6.57 2.63 12.89
CA ASP A 36 -7.60 3.12 11.98
C ASP A 36 -7.08 4.19 11.02
N ARG A 37 -7.63 4.19 9.82
CA ARG A 37 -7.50 5.23 8.80
C ARG A 37 -8.86 5.50 8.18
N GLU A 38 -9.13 6.75 7.86
CA GLU A 38 -10.33 7.11 7.11
C GLU A 38 -9.94 7.95 5.90
N ILE A 39 -10.33 7.52 4.70
CA ILE A 39 -10.22 8.34 3.50
C ILE A 39 -11.61 8.85 3.13
N LEU A 40 -11.74 10.18 3.07
CA LEU A 40 -12.93 10.87 2.59
C LEU A 40 -12.65 11.50 1.23
N CYS A 41 -13.32 11.01 0.20
CA CYS A 41 -13.27 11.59 -1.13
C CYS A 41 -14.55 12.36 -1.42
N THR A 42 -14.42 13.63 -1.81
CA THR A 42 -15.55 14.53 -2.09
C THR A 42 -15.48 15.02 -3.54
N ASN A 43 -16.59 14.89 -4.27
CA ASN A 43 -16.76 15.47 -5.61
C ASN A 43 -17.22 16.93 -5.50
N TYR A 44 -16.59 17.83 -6.27
CA TYR A 44 -16.88 19.26 -6.32
C TYR A 44 -17.49 19.72 -7.67
N ASP A 45 -18.36 18.89 -8.27
CA ASP A 45 -19.17 19.13 -9.47
C ASP A 45 -18.43 19.34 -10.81
N ILE A 46 -17.11 19.53 -10.81
CA ILE A 46 -16.27 19.69 -12.03
C ILE A 46 -15.51 18.39 -12.36
N ASN A 47 -16.11 17.21 -12.10
CA ASN A 47 -15.44 15.89 -12.21
C ASN A 47 -14.08 15.85 -11.50
N ARG A 48 -13.93 16.63 -10.43
CA ARG A 48 -12.71 16.69 -9.63
C ARG A 48 -13.06 16.24 -8.23
N THR A 49 -12.75 14.98 -7.95
CA THR A 49 -12.73 14.49 -6.58
C THR A 49 -11.40 14.83 -5.91
N ARG A 50 -11.48 15.22 -4.65
CA ARG A 50 -10.30 15.28 -3.77
C ARG A 50 -10.51 14.36 -2.59
N CYS A 51 -9.45 13.66 -2.22
CA CYS A 51 -9.44 12.79 -1.07
C CYS A 51 -8.66 13.44 0.07
N VAL A 52 -9.14 13.22 1.29
CA VAL A 52 -8.52 13.64 2.54
C VAL A 52 -8.32 12.38 3.37
N LEU A 53 -7.10 12.15 3.84
CA LEU A 53 -6.80 11.13 4.82
C LEU A 53 -7.02 11.71 6.21
N ASN A 54 -7.82 11.07 7.03
CA ASN A 54 -8.02 11.45 8.42
C ASN A 54 -7.29 10.42 9.29
N HIS A 55 -6.20 10.87 9.91
CA HIS A 55 -5.44 10.07 10.87
C HIS A 55 -5.97 10.34 12.28
N PRO A 56 -6.32 9.32 13.09
CA PRO A 56 -6.87 9.52 14.43
C PRO A 56 -5.99 10.38 15.36
N GLN A 57 -4.67 10.40 15.15
CA GLN A 57 -3.72 11.12 16.00
C GLN A 57 -3.16 12.40 15.37
N LEU A 58 -3.18 12.53 14.04
CA LEU A 58 -2.55 13.65 13.32
C LEU A 58 -3.58 14.59 12.68
N GLY A 59 -4.85 14.16 12.60
CA GLY A 59 -5.92 14.92 11.99
C GLY A 59 -5.99 14.74 10.46
N PRO A 60 -6.69 15.65 9.77
CA PRO A 60 -6.91 15.56 8.34
C PRO A 60 -5.71 16.04 7.52
N GLU A 61 -5.19 15.18 6.66
CA GLU A 61 -4.20 15.46 5.64
C GLU A 61 -4.88 15.59 4.27
N GLN A 62 -4.66 16.73 3.61
CA GLN A 62 -5.22 16.95 2.28
C GLN A 62 -4.35 16.31 1.20
N ASN A 63 -4.98 15.56 0.29
CA ASN A 63 -4.32 14.91 -0.83
C ASN A 63 -3.13 14.03 -0.40
N PRO A 64 -3.40 12.94 0.37
CA PRO A 64 -2.37 12.04 0.92
C PRO A 64 -1.62 11.34 -0.21
N GLU A 65 -0.56 11.99 -0.68
CA GLU A 65 0.29 11.57 -1.81
C GLU A 65 -0.48 11.00 -3.01
N CYS A 66 -1.65 11.57 -3.34
CA CYS A 66 -2.47 11.00 -4.40
C CYS A 66 -1.86 11.27 -5.79
N PHE A 67 -1.87 10.26 -6.66
CA PHE A 67 -1.40 10.35 -8.04
C PHE A 67 -2.28 9.57 -9.01
N ASP A 68 -2.23 9.94 -10.27
CA ASP A 68 -3.02 9.34 -11.35
C ASP A 68 -2.15 8.40 -12.20
N GLU A 69 -2.66 7.20 -12.45
CA GLU A 69 -2.22 6.33 -13.53
C GLU A 69 -3.03 6.69 -14.78
N VAL A 70 -2.33 6.98 -15.87
CA VAL A 70 -2.91 7.44 -17.14
C VAL A 70 -2.59 6.47 -18.26
N ASP A 71 -3.44 6.41 -19.29
CA ASP A 71 -3.19 5.66 -20.51
C ASP A 71 -2.24 6.40 -21.47
N GLU A 72 -1.95 5.78 -22.62
CA GLU A 72 -1.08 6.36 -23.67
C GLU A 72 -1.62 7.70 -24.24
N ASN A 73 -2.93 7.94 -24.11
CA ASN A 73 -3.59 9.16 -24.56
C ASN A 73 -3.72 10.22 -23.43
N GLY A 74 -3.21 9.93 -22.24
CA GLY A 74 -3.30 10.80 -21.06
C GLY A 74 -4.65 10.73 -20.32
N ALA A 75 -5.53 9.79 -20.66
CA ALA A 75 -6.79 9.59 -19.94
C ALA A 75 -6.55 8.86 -18.62
N LYS A 76 -7.21 9.33 -17.55
CA LYS A 76 -7.07 8.78 -16.20
C LYS A 76 -7.67 7.38 -16.09
N LEU A 77 -6.83 6.39 -15.79
CA LEU A 77 -7.23 5.00 -15.56
C LEU A 77 -7.56 4.76 -14.09
N LYS A 78 -6.64 5.13 -13.19
CA LYS A 78 -6.78 4.97 -11.74
C LYS A 78 -6.21 6.19 -11.02
N THR A 79 -6.80 6.53 -9.88
CA THR A 79 -6.17 7.44 -8.90
C THR A 79 -5.80 6.61 -7.69
N TYR A 80 -4.55 6.68 -7.27
CA TYR A 80 -4.03 6.10 -6.05
C TYR A 80 -3.93 7.21 -5.00
N CYS A 81 -4.25 6.89 -3.76
CA CYS A 81 -4.02 7.74 -2.60
C CYS A 81 -3.36 6.91 -1.50
N ALA A 82 -2.30 7.45 -0.89
CA ALA A 82 -1.61 6.83 0.23
C ALA A 82 -2.53 6.72 1.44
N LEU A 83 -2.36 5.65 2.22
CA LEU A 83 -3.10 5.44 3.46
C LEU A 83 -2.33 5.92 4.69
N GLY A 84 -1.06 6.31 4.55
CA GLY A 84 -0.20 6.62 5.69
C GLY A 84 -0.04 5.39 6.58
N CYS A 85 0.15 4.23 5.94
CA CYS A 85 0.33 2.92 6.55
C CYS A 85 1.72 2.39 6.23
N GLU A 86 2.68 3.30 6.24
CA GLU A 86 4.10 3.00 6.19
C GLU A 86 4.43 1.95 7.27
N GLU A 87 5.29 0.99 6.93
CA GLU A 87 5.65 -0.16 7.78
C GLU A 87 4.53 -1.16 8.10
N SER A 88 3.30 -0.96 7.60
CA SER A 88 2.22 -1.93 7.78
C SER A 88 2.39 -3.11 6.84
N LEU A 89 2.47 -4.31 7.42
CA LEU A 89 2.52 -5.55 6.63
C LEU A 89 1.19 -5.84 5.94
N GLU A 90 0.09 -5.34 6.50
CA GLU A 90 -1.26 -5.55 6.02
C GLU A 90 -2.09 -4.27 6.12
N ALA A 91 -2.98 -4.05 5.14
CA ALA A 91 -4.05 -3.08 5.24
C ALA A 91 -5.36 -3.73 4.79
N GLN A 92 -6.45 -3.41 5.49
CA GLN A 92 -7.78 -3.95 5.21
C GLN A 92 -8.80 -2.84 5.08
N LEU A 93 -9.72 -3.01 4.13
CA LEU A 93 -10.92 -2.21 4.06
C LEU A 93 -11.95 -2.76 5.06
N VAL A 94 -12.30 -1.96 6.07
CA VAL A 94 -13.33 -2.33 7.05
C VAL A 94 -14.72 -1.98 6.54
N LYS A 95 -14.89 -0.77 6.00
CA LYS A 95 -16.20 -0.28 5.59
C LYS A 95 -16.13 0.76 4.47
N LYS A 96 -17.10 0.70 3.57
CA LYS A 96 -17.40 1.72 2.56
C LYS A 96 -18.69 2.45 2.95
N ILE A 97 -18.72 3.78 2.82
CA ILE A 97 -19.89 4.61 3.13
C ILE A 97 -20.15 5.62 1.99
N PRO A 98 -21.33 5.59 1.34
CA PRO A 98 -22.45 4.67 1.58
C PRO A 98 -22.12 3.24 1.12
N SER A 99 -22.57 2.24 1.89
CA SER A 99 -22.20 0.84 1.67
C SER A 99 -22.78 0.26 0.37
N ASN A 100 -23.92 0.77 -0.07
CA ASN A 100 -24.63 0.36 -1.28
C ASN A 100 -24.35 1.26 -2.51
N SER A 101 -23.28 2.05 -2.52
CA SER A 101 -22.91 2.84 -3.71
C SER A 101 -22.66 1.91 -4.92
N PRO A 102 -23.44 2.02 -6.01
CA PRO A 102 -23.25 1.20 -7.21
C PRO A 102 -22.03 1.65 -8.02
N SER A 103 -21.63 2.92 -7.89
CA SER A 103 -20.47 3.49 -8.57
C SER A 103 -19.15 2.93 -8.03
N CYS A 104 -19.13 2.48 -6.77
CA CYS A 104 -17.94 2.00 -6.10
C CYS A 104 -18.14 0.55 -5.63
N VAL A 105 -17.72 -0.41 -6.45
CA VAL A 105 -17.66 -1.84 -6.18
C VAL A 105 -16.21 -2.27 -5.91
N GLN A 106 -15.97 -2.95 -4.79
CA GLN A 106 -14.63 -3.42 -4.39
C GLN A 106 -14.07 -4.40 -5.43
N HIS A 107 -12.75 -4.39 -5.62
CA HIS A 107 -12.00 -5.16 -6.62
C HIS A 107 -12.22 -4.74 -8.08
N TYR A 108 -13.36 -4.12 -8.40
CA TYR A 108 -13.66 -3.65 -9.76
C TYR A 108 -13.31 -2.17 -9.95
N THR A 109 -13.78 -1.34 -9.02
CA THR A 109 -13.67 0.13 -9.13
C THR A 109 -12.88 0.79 -8.03
N TYR A 110 -12.58 0.05 -6.97
CA TYR A 110 -11.60 0.43 -5.99
C TYR A 110 -11.02 -0.81 -5.33
N ASN A 111 -9.78 -0.74 -4.87
CA ASN A 111 -9.20 -1.74 -3.97
C ASN A 111 -7.97 -1.17 -3.27
N LEU A 112 -7.40 -1.97 -2.37
CA LEU A 112 -6.08 -1.72 -1.81
C LEU A 112 -5.00 -2.37 -2.65
N GLU A 113 -3.88 -1.68 -2.79
CA GLU A 113 -2.69 -2.19 -3.43
C GLU A 113 -1.46 -1.72 -2.64
N ARG A 114 -0.57 -2.66 -2.34
CA ARG A 114 0.72 -2.33 -1.73
C ARG A 114 1.67 -1.85 -2.81
N LYS A 115 2.21 -0.63 -2.67
CA LYS A 115 3.26 -0.10 -3.54
C LYS A 115 4.42 0.40 -2.70
N ARG A 116 5.62 -0.15 -2.95
CA ARG A 116 6.84 0.15 -2.17
C ARG A 116 6.61 -0.06 -0.67
N GLN A 117 6.62 1.02 0.11
CA GLN A 117 6.55 1.03 1.58
C GLN A 117 5.15 1.33 2.13
N ASP A 118 4.20 1.76 1.30
CA ASP A 118 2.84 2.09 1.76
C ASP A 118 1.75 1.28 1.02
N TRP A 119 0.57 1.32 1.61
CA TRP A 119 -0.67 0.86 1.03
C TRP A 119 -1.40 2.02 0.39
N PHE A 120 -1.91 1.78 -0.81
CA PHE A 120 -2.66 2.75 -1.57
C PHE A 120 -4.08 2.27 -1.76
N LEU A 121 -5.05 3.16 -1.55
CA LEU A 121 -6.39 2.99 -2.06
C LEU A 121 -6.40 3.50 -3.50
N TRP A 122 -6.67 2.61 -4.45
CA TRP A 122 -6.93 3.02 -5.83
C TRP A 122 -8.43 3.07 -6.12
N ARG A 123 -8.82 4.01 -6.98
CA ARG A 123 -10.17 4.18 -7.51
C ARG A 123 -10.10 4.30 -9.03
N ASN A 124 -11.11 3.80 -9.74
CA ASN A 124 -11.24 3.97 -11.20
C ASN A 124 -12.68 4.29 -11.61
N GLY A 125 -12.87 4.63 -12.90
CA GLY A 125 -14.18 4.75 -13.53
C GLY A 125 -15.13 5.68 -12.77
N THR A 126 -16.41 5.29 -12.66
CA THR A 126 -17.43 6.09 -11.96
C THR A 126 -17.14 6.24 -10.47
N CYS A 127 -16.34 5.36 -9.88
CA CYS A 127 -15.93 5.50 -8.49
C CYS A 127 -15.01 6.70 -8.30
N LEU A 128 -14.20 7.09 -9.31
CA LEU A 128 -13.35 8.29 -9.25
C LEU A 128 -14.17 9.54 -9.03
N ASP A 129 -15.34 9.66 -9.65
CA ASP A 129 -16.18 10.85 -9.54
C ASP A 129 -17.17 10.79 -8.36
N SER A 130 -17.18 9.72 -7.57
CA SER A 130 -18.15 9.57 -6.49
C SER A 130 -17.67 10.19 -5.18
N SER A 131 -18.57 10.90 -4.47
CA SER A 131 -18.35 11.24 -3.06
C SER A 131 -18.52 9.99 -2.20
N ILE A 132 -17.44 9.56 -1.54
CA ILE A 132 -17.42 8.29 -0.82
C ILE A 132 -16.38 8.31 0.30
N ARG A 133 -16.65 7.54 1.36
CA ARG A 133 -15.76 7.38 2.51
C ARG A 133 -15.37 5.92 2.68
N PHE A 134 -14.10 5.70 2.97
CA PHE A 134 -13.52 4.39 3.24
C PHE A 134 -12.94 4.40 4.64
N HIS A 135 -13.36 3.47 5.48
CA HIS A 135 -12.77 3.18 6.77
C HIS A 135 -11.89 1.94 6.61
N LEU A 136 -10.63 2.09 6.99
CA LEU A 136 -9.57 1.11 6.77
C LEU A 136 -8.80 0.90 8.08
N ILE A 137 -8.12 -0.23 8.17
CA ILE A 137 -7.20 -0.52 9.26
C ILE A 137 -5.85 -0.98 8.70
N CYS A 138 -4.79 -0.58 9.38
CA CYS A 138 -3.42 -0.92 9.01
C CYS A 138 -2.76 -1.69 10.15
N GLY A 139 -2.18 -2.83 9.79
CA GLY A 139 -1.68 -3.84 10.70
C GLY A 139 -0.16 -3.90 10.69
N THR A 140 0.44 -3.68 11.86
CA THR A 140 1.87 -3.85 12.09
C THR A 140 2.14 -5.03 13.03
N PRO A 141 3.25 -5.76 12.86
CA PRO A 141 3.60 -6.88 13.75
C PRO A 141 4.09 -6.41 15.12
N THR A 142 4.61 -5.19 15.20
CA THR A 142 5.10 -4.56 16.43
C THR A 142 4.24 -3.33 16.74
N ASN A 143 4.09 -3.02 18.03
CA ASN A 143 3.38 -1.81 18.44
C ASN A 143 4.23 -0.59 18.05
N PRO A 144 3.76 0.30 17.16
CA PRO A 144 4.55 1.45 16.73
C PRO A 144 4.98 2.31 17.91
N LYS A 145 4.11 2.52 18.92
CA LYS A 145 4.44 3.34 20.10
C LYS A 145 5.59 2.75 20.92
N VAL A 146 5.66 1.43 21.03
CA VAL A 146 6.75 0.74 21.73
C VAL A 146 8.03 0.87 20.92
N PHE A 147 7.96 0.65 19.60
CA PHE A 147 9.09 0.82 18.71
C PHE A 147 9.66 2.24 18.77
N TYR A 148 8.83 3.28 18.71
CA TYR A 148 9.29 4.67 18.84
C TYR A 148 9.98 4.94 20.18
N ARG A 149 9.38 4.51 21.30
CA ARG A 149 9.95 4.70 22.64
C ARG A 149 11.28 3.96 22.85
N GLU A 150 11.44 2.79 22.24
CA GLU A 150 12.68 1.99 22.36
C GLU A 150 13.75 2.44 21.36
N ASN A 151 13.38 3.24 20.37
CA ASN A 151 14.26 3.68 19.30
C ASN A 151 14.24 5.20 19.13
N GLU A 152 14.06 5.96 20.22
CA GLU A 152 14.00 7.43 20.19
C GLU A 152 15.22 8.03 19.48
N GLN A 153 16.39 7.41 19.62
CA GLN A 153 17.64 7.81 18.96
C GLN A 153 17.59 7.79 17.43
N LEU A 154 16.70 6.99 16.81
CA LEU A 154 16.55 6.95 15.35
C LEU A 154 15.78 8.15 14.80
N PHE A 155 15.10 8.89 15.67
CA PHE A 155 14.22 10.02 15.32
C PHE A 155 14.72 11.36 15.88
N LEU A 156 15.88 11.35 16.54
CA LEU A 156 16.61 12.57 16.83
C LEU A 156 17.18 13.09 15.51
N TYR A 157 16.67 14.21 15.04
CA TYR A 157 17.23 14.90 13.89
C TYR A 157 18.69 15.27 14.18
N GLU A 158 19.58 15.01 13.22
CA GLU A 158 20.93 15.60 13.18
C GLU A 158 20.82 17.10 12.84
N ASP A 159 20.06 17.88 13.62
CA ASP A 159 20.01 19.35 13.51
C ASP A 159 21.23 20.00 14.21
N ALA A 160 22.30 19.24 14.40
CA ALA A 160 23.47 19.62 15.17
C ALA A 160 24.78 19.33 14.43
N GLU A 161 24.86 19.59 13.13
CA GLU A 161 26.16 19.73 12.46
C GLU A 161 26.13 20.82 11.37
N ASN A 162 26.65 21.99 11.78
CA ASN A 162 27.05 23.23 11.07
C ASN A 162 26.03 24.27 10.61
#